data_AF-A0A5P9PKG5-F1
#
_entry.id   AF-A0A5P9PKG5-F1
#
_cell.length_a   1.000
_cell.length_b   1.000
_cell.length_c   1.000
_cell.angle_alpha   90.00
_cell.angle_beta   90.00
_cell.angle_gamma   90.00
#
_symmetry.space_group_name_H-M   'P 1'
#
loop_
_entity.id
_entity.type
_entity.pdbx_description
1 polymer ?
#
loop_
_entity_poly.entity_id
_entity_poly.type
_entity_poly.pdbx_seq_one_letter_code
_entity_poly.pdbx_strand_id
1 'polypeptide(L)'
;MAVLVVAVSGVAPAVAAAAGSPLPVNGVTASADDGNVPSNTLDDDLSTRWSAKGDGVWIRYDLGSAQTIGSVSLAWHQGDTRKSTFDVQVSGDGASWTTVAAGRTSSGTSTGPENYDFPDTAGRYLRIVGHGNTYNEWTSITETDVNGADGGGDDCTYPADVLNLENWYIGLPIGQDEKPTNVEQPELATYAIDPWFTTTPDCEAVQFRAAVNGVTTSGSSYPRSELREMKGSSKASWSSTSGTHTMTIDQAITAQPKEKPDVVAGQIHDADDDVSVFRLEGNKLYVTKGDTSDHKLVDGNYQLGTRFQAKFEVSGGKIKAYYNGVLQTTISDSFTGGYFKAGAYTQANCEKSSPCSSGNYGEVKIYGLDVTHAG
;
A
#
# COMPACT_ATOMS: atom_id res chain seq x y z
N MET A 1 46.81 -11.02 -32.34
CA MET A 1 46.34 -9.76 -31.72
C MET A 1 44.93 -10.00 -31.19
N ALA A 2 44.78 -10.24 -29.90
CA ALA A 2 43.47 -10.36 -29.26
C ALA A 2 43.11 -8.98 -28.67
N VAL A 3 41.98 -8.42 -29.10
CA VAL A 3 41.48 -7.14 -28.59
C VAL A 3 40.66 -7.45 -27.33
N LEU A 4 41.18 -7.02 -26.18
CA LEU A 4 40.48 -7.06 -24.90
C LEU A 4 39.55 -5.85 -24.84
N VAL A 5 38.23 -6.08 -24.88
CA VAL A 5 37.23 -5.04 -24.65
C VAL A 5 36.97 -4.97 -23.15
N VAL A 6 37.46 -3.93 -22.50
CA VAL A 6 37.13 -3.62 -21.10
C VAL A 6 35.83 -2.84 -21.11
N ALA A 7 34.76 -3.45 -20.60
CA ALA A 7 33.50 -2.76 -20.35
C ALA A 7 33.65 -1.90 -19.08
N VAL A 8 33.67 -0.57 -19.25
CA VAL A 8 33.58 0.37 -18.14
C VAL A 8 32.11 0.45 -17.73
N SER A 9 31.80 -0.05 -16.54
CA SER A 9 30.47 0.08 -15.94
C SER A 9 30.30 1.53 -15.48
N GLY A 10 29.60 2.35 -16.25
CA GLY A 10 29.18 3.67 -15.83
C GLY A 10 28.12 3.54 -14.75
N VAL A 11 28.41 4.01 -13.54
CA VAL A 11 27.38 4.19 -12.50
C VAL A 11 26.52 5.37 -12.95
N ALA A 12 25.24 5.11 -13.22
CA ALA A 12 24.29 6.19 -13.48
C ALA A 12 24.18 7.08 -12.22
N PRO A 13 24.04 8.41 -12.36
CA PRO A 13 23.78 9.27 -11.22
C PRO A 13 22.48 8.85 -10.55
N ALA A 14 22.48 8.80 -9.21
CA ALA A 14 21.28 8.54 -8.43
C ALA A 14 20.19 9.54 -8.82
N VAL A 15 19.08 9.04 -9.37
CA VAL A 15 17.89 9.83 -9.63
C VAL A 15 17.36 10.26 -8.27
N ALA A 16 17.16 11.58 -8.07
CA ALA A 16 16.56 12.09 -6.85
C ALA A 16 15.18 11.45 -6.68
N ALA A 17 14.94 10.84 -5.51
CA ALA A 17 13.62 10.33 -5.14
C ALA A 17 12.61 11.47 -5.22
N ALA A 18 11.51 11.24 -5.94
CA ALA A 18 10.48 12.24 -6.19
C ALA A 18 9.70 12.48 -4.90
N ALA A 19 9.66 13.70 -4.39
CA ALA A 19 8.94 14.06 -3.17
C ALA A 19 7.43 13.84 -3.29
N GLY A 20 6.80 13.39 -2.20
CA GLY A 20 5.35 13.33 -2.08
C GLY A 20 4.71 14.72 -2.08
N SER A 21 3.39 14.79 -1.98
CA SER A 21 2.70 16.10 -1.95
C SER A 21 3.12 16.90 -0.69
N PRO A 22 3.37 18.22 -0.80
CA PRO A 22 3.75 19.03 0.35
C PRO A 22 2.63 19.05 1.40
N LEU A 23 3.01 18.88 2.66
CA LEU A 23 2.11 18.92 3.81
C LEU A 23 2.07 20.33 4.41
N PRO A 24 0.89 20.78 4.87
CA PRO A 24 0.78 22.09 5.50
C PRO A 24 1.54 22.13 6.84
N VAL A 25 2.45 23.09 6.97
CA VAL A 25 3.13 23.39 8.23
C VAL A 25 2.39 24.49 8.96
N ASN A 26 1.85 24.17 10.14
CA ASN A 26 1.04 25.07 10.97
C ASN A 26 1.87 25.87 11.99
N GLY A 27 3.12 25.49 12.22
CA GLY A 27 4.03 26.23 13.09
C GLY A 27 5.47 25.74 13.00
N VAL A 28 6.41 26.61 13.34
CA VAL A 28 7.84 26.29 13.37
C VAL A 28 8.48 26.87 14.63
N THR A 29 9.35 26.08 15.26
CA THR A 29 10.09 26.46 16.48
C THR A 29 11.49 25.88 16.42
N ALA A 30 12.47 26.51 17.09
CA ALA A 30 13.82 25.98 17.16
C ALA A 30 14.35 26.00 18.59
N SER A 31 15.41 25.23 18.81
CA SER A 31 16.18 25.23 20.07
C SER A 31 16.85 26.57 20.38
N ALA A 32 17.30 27.27 19.35
CA ALA A 32 18.01 28.53 19.41
C ALA A 32 17.97 29.23 18.04
N ASP A 33 18.34 30.51 18.02
CA ASP A 33 18.64 31.28 16.81
C ASP A 33 19.61 32.44 17.15
N ASP A 34 20.18 33.07 16.11
CA ASP A 34 21.05 34.24 16.22
C ASP A 34 20.38 35.56 15.77
N GLY A 35 19.04 35.60 15.78
CA GLY A 35 18.23 36.64 15.15
C GLY A 35 17.76 36.27 13.74
N ASN A 36 18.32 35.22 13.12
CA ASN A 36 17.77 34.58 11.93
C ASN A 36 16.79 33.49 12.38
N VAL A 37 15.52 33.88 12.49
CA VAL A 37 14.47 33.13 13.20
C VAL A 37 13.92 31.93 12.42
N PRO A 38 13.27 30.96 13.07
CA PRO A 38 12.75 29.74 12.43
C PRO A 38 11.69 29.97 11.34
N SER A 39 10.92 31.06 11.41
CA SER A 39 9.90 31.39 10.40
C SER A 39 10.47 31.69 9.02
N ASN A 40 11.75 32.04 8.94
CA ASN A 40 12.46 32.31 7.70
C ASN A 40 12.79 31.04 6.89
N THR A 41 12.22 29.88 7.23
CA THR A 41 12.37 28.64 6.43
C THR A 41 11.06 28.21 5.80
N LEU A 42 10.06 29.10 5.77
CA LEU A 42 8.69 28.88 5.30
C LEU A 42 8.15 30.16 4.65
N ASP A 43 9.02 31.05 4.16
CA ASP A 43 8.67 32.38 3.63
C ASP A 43 8.87 32.50 2.11
N ASP A 44 9.25 31.41 1.45
CA ASP A 44 9.61 31.31 0.03
C ASP A 44 10.75 32.26 -0.39
N ASP A 45 11.60 32.69 0.56
CA ASP A 45 12.70 33.62 0.32
C ASP A 45 14.07 33.02 0.66
N LEU A 46 14.78 32.51 -0.36
CA LEU A 46 16.14 31.96 -0.21
C LEU A 46 17.20 32.97 0.29
N SER A 47 16.86 34.26 0.45
CA SER A 47 17.74 35.27 1.03
C SER A 47 17.62 35.38 2.56
N THR A 48 16.52 34.91 3.15
CA THR A 48 16.35 34.77 4.59
C THR A 48 16.78 33.36 5.01
N ARG A 49 16.92 33.14 6.32
CA ARG A 49 17.28 31.82 6.88
C ARG A 49 16.91 31.71 8.34
N TRP A 50 16.82 30.48 8.83
CA TRP A 50 17.10 30.17 10.24
C TRP A 50 18.59 29.93 10.44
N SER A 51 19.16 30.28 11.59
CA SER A 51 20.54 29.92 11.93
C SER A 51 20.76 29.70 13.42
N ALA A 52 21.38 28.57 13.76
CA ALA A 52 21.80 28.24 15.12
C ALA A 52 23.19 27.61 15.11
N LYS A 53 23.96 27.85 16.19
CA LYS A 53 25.32 27.33 16.35
C LYS A 53 25.38 26.27 17.44
N GLY A 54 26.07 25.16 17.15
CA GLY A 54 26.36 24.10 18.11
C GLY A 54 25.84 22.76 17.62
N ASP A 55 26.50 21.69 18.07
CA ASP A 55 26.06 20.33 17.79
C ASP A 55 24.72 20.02 18.50
N GLY A 56 23.77 19.45 17.78
CA GLY A 56 22.46 19.08 18.29
C GLY A 56 21.44 20.22 18.34
N VAL A 57 21.75 21.41 17.79
CA VAL A 57 20.73 22.45 17.58
C VAL A 57 19.67 21.93 16.62
N TRP A 58 18.41 22.26 16.87
CA TRP A 58 17.31 21.75 16.07
C TRP A 58 16.29 22.81 15.71
N ILE A 59 15.61 22.59 14.57
CA ILE A 59 14.39 23.27 14.12
C ILE A 59 13.29 22.22 13.94
N ARG A 60 12.07 22.55 14.37
CA ARG A 60 10.91 21.67 14.44
C ARG A 60 9.71 22.31 13.77
N TYR A 61 9.07 21.55 12.90
CA TYR A 61 7.86 21.87 12.15
C TYR A 61 6.67 21.11 12.76
N ASP A 62 5.56 21.81 13.01
CA ASP A 62 4.29 21.26 13.49
C ASP A 62 3.27 21.22 12.34
N LEU A 63 2.82 20.03 11.97
CA LEU A 63 1.80 19.83 10.93
C LEU A 63 0.37 20.04 11.47
N GLY A 64 0.21 20.33 12.76
CA GLY A 64 -1.06 20.54 13.46
C GLY A 64 -1.85 19.26 13.78
N SER A 65 -1.63 18.19 13.04
CA SER A 65 -2.19 16.84 13.26
C SER A 65 -1.22 15.76 12.77
N ALA A 66 -1.45 14.51 13.16
CA ALA A 66 -0.64 13.41 12.66
C ALA A 66 -0.88 13.21 11.15
N GLN A 67 0.20 13.11 10.39
CA GLN A 67 0.26 12.86 8.95
C GLN A 67 1.31 11.77 8.67
N THR A 68 1.25 11.12 7.52
CA THR A 68 2.35 10.25 7.05
C THR A 68 3.37 11.12 6.31
N ILE A 69 4.60 11.17 6.83
CA ILE A 69 5.69 12.00 6.29
C ILE A 69 6.69 11.08 5.59
N GLY A 70 7.00 11.37 4.33
CA GLY A 70 7.93 10.55 3.53
C GLY A 70 9.27 11.22 3.28
N SER A 71 9.27 12.53 3.05
CA SER A 71 10.52 13.26 2.79
C SER A 71 10.51 14.68 3.32
N VAL A 72 11.69 15.30 3.34
CA VAL A 72 11.86 16.73 3.63
C VAL A 72 12.77 17.34 2.58
N SER A 73 12.32 18.43 1.96
CA SER A 73 13.17 19.24 1.08
C SER A 73 13.77 20.40 1.86
N LEU A 74 15.09 20.56 1.82
CA LEU A 74 15.81 21.63 2.53
C LEU A 74 16.69 22.40 1.57
N ALA A 75 16.60 23.73 1.62
CA ALA A 75 17.59 24.62 1.00
C ALA A 75 18.56 25.12 2.07
N TRP A 76 19.86 25.08 1.77
CA TRP A 76 20.93 25.37 2.72
C TRP A 76 21.58 26.72 2.44
N HIS A 77 21.80 27.52 3.49
CA HIS A 77 22.56 28.76 3.35
C HIS A 77 24.01 28.42 2.96
N GLN A 78 24.49 28.99 1.84
CA GLN A 78 25.80 28.65 1.26
C GLN A 78 25.95 27.16 0.90
N GLY A 79 24.84 26.50 0.56
CA GLY A 79 24.79 25.08 0.19
C GLY A 79 25.58 24.69 -1.06
N ASP A 80 26.09 25.66 -1.83
CA ASP A 80 26.98 25.50 -2.97
C ASP A 80 28.48 25.61 -2.63
N THR A 81 28.80 25.96 -1.38
CA THR A 81 30.20 26.11 -0.91
C THR A 81 30.51 25.32 0.36
N ARG A 82 29.48 24.77 1.04
CA ARG A 82 29.61 23.98 2.27
C ARG A 82 28.63 22.83 2.27
N LYS A 83 28.98 21.73 2.94
CA LYS A 83 28.05 20.63 3.23
C LYS A 83 27.62 20.68 4.69
N SER A 84 26.33 20.62 4.95
CA SER A 84 25.75 20.55 6.29
C SER A 84 25.49 19.10 6.67
N THR A 85 25.77 18.72 7.92
CA THR A 85 25.47 17.38 8.45
C THR A 85 24.28 17.46 9.41
N PHE A 86 23.34 16.54 9.30
CA PHE A 86 22.09 16.59 10.06
C PHE A 86 21.41 15.21 10.19
N ASP A 87 20.52 15.12 11.17
CA ASP A 87 19.52 14.06 11.31
C ASP A 87 18.11 14.59 11.01
N VAL A 88 17.20 13.69 10.62
CA VAL A 88 15.75 13.94 10.53
C VAL A 88 15.04 13.05 11.54
N GLN A 89 14.14 13.65 12.30
CA GLN A 89 13.39 12.97 13.35
C GLN A 89 11.90 13.29 13.26
N VAL A 90 11.06 12.31 13.60
CA VAL A 90 9.60 12.42 13.59
C VAL A 90 9.04 12.11 14.97
N SER A 91 7.95 12.78 15.34
CA SER A 91 7.27 12.60 16.62
C SER A 91 5.76 12.81 16.51
N GLY A 92 5.00 12.01 17.27
CA GLY A 92 3.55 12.22 17.44
C GLY A 92 3.20 13.19 18.57
N ASP A 93 4.00 13.23 19.64
CA ASP A 93 3.72 13.96 20.89
C ASP A 93 4.59 15.21 21.09
N GLY A 94 5.64 15.37 20.28
CA GLY A 94 6.62 16.45 20.37
C GLY A 94 7.65 16.27 21.49
N ALA A 95 7.64 15.14 22.20
CA ALA A 95 8.52 14.82 23.33
C ALA A 95 9.39 13.58 23.05
N SER A 96 8.79 12.53 22.50
CA SER A 96 9.44 11.28 22.12
C SER A 96 9.74 11.30 20.62
N TRP A 97 11.00 11.08 20.24
CA TRP A 97 11.47 11.26 18.86
C TRP A 97 12.04 9.97 18.30
N THR A 98 11.64 9.65 17.07
CA THR A 98 12.22 8.58 16.26
C THR A 98 13.13 9.21 15.19
N THR A 99 14.39 8.79 15.11
CA THR A 99 15.27 9.19 14.00
C THR A 99 14.93 8.38 12.76
N VAL A 100 14.48 9.07 11.70
CA VAL A 100 14.09 8.46 10.41
C VAL A 100 15.19 8.57 9.36
N ALA A 101 16.11 9.54 9.52
CA ALA A 101 17.36 9.61 8.77
C ALA A 101 18.48 10.11 9.67
N ALA A 102 19.61 9.41 9.69
CA ALA A 102 20.76 9.74 10.53
C ALA A 102 22.00 10.09 9.71
N GLY A 103 22.76 11.10 10.14
CA GLY A 103 24.04 11.48 9.55
C GLY A 103 23.96 11.90 8.08
N ARG A 104 22.82 12.44 7.63
CA ARG A 104 22.67 12.94 6.26
C ARG A 104 23.58 14.13 6.05
N THR A 105 24.00 14.32 4.80
CA THR A 105 24.90 15.41 4.42
C THR A 105 24.34 16.08 3.16
N SER A 106 24.28 17.42 3.15
CA SER A 106 23.86 18.17 1.96
C SER A 106 24.87 18.06 0.82
N SER A 107 24.45 18.36 -0.41
CA SER A 107 25.26 18.15 -1.60
C SER A 107 26.56 18.95 -1.60
N GLY A 108 26.51 20.18 -1.08
CA GLY A 108 27.61 21.16 -1.21
C GLY A 108 27.72 21.76 -2.62
N THR A 109 26.67 21.66 -3.43
CA THR A 109 26.68 22.06 -4.85
C THR A 109 25.51 22.95 -5.27
N SER A 110 24.55 23.21 -4.38
CA SER A 110 23.32 23.95 -4.70
C SER A 110 22.86 24.79 -3.51
N THR A 111 22.33 25.98 -3.79
CA THR A 111 21.55 26.79 -2.83
C THR A 111 20.05 26.56 -2.95
N GLY A 112 19.59 25.82 -3.96
CA GLY A 112 18.19 25.42 -4.10
C GLY A 112 17.83 24.22 -3.22
N PRO A 113 16.53 23.89 -3.11
CA PRO A 113 16.06 22.77 -2.31
C PRO A 113 16.68 21.43 -2.72
N GLU A 114 17.07 20.64 -1.73
CA GLU A 114 17.50 19.25 -1.85
C GLU A 114 16.49 18.37 -1.12
N ASN A 115 15.94 17.35 -1.79
CA ASN A 115 15.01 16.42 -1.16
C ASN A 115 15.76 15.29 -0.44
N TYR A 116 15.37 15.04 0.81
CA TYR A 116 15.89 13.97 1.64
C TYR A 116 14.76 13.01 1.99
N ASP A 117 14.81 11.85 1.36
CA ASP A 117 13.85 10.78 1.53
C ASP A 117 14.21 9.84 2.69
N PHE A 118 13.18 9.27 3.32
CA PHE A 118 13.27 8.37 4.47
C PHE A 118 12.03 7.48 4.57
N PRO A 119 12.08 6.37 5.34
CA PRO A 119 10.91 5.50 5.49
C PRO A 119 9.67 6.27 5.98
N ASP A 120 8.56 6.10 5.26
CA ASP A 120 7.29 6.75 5.56
C ASP A 120 6.89 6.57 7.03
N THR A 121 6.81 7.68 7.75
CA THR A 121 6.61 7.67 9.20
C THR A 121 5.43 8.54 9.59
N ALA A 122 4.49 7.94 10.32
CA ALA A 122 3.37 8.68 10.90
C ALA A 122 3.85 9.59 12.05
N GLY A 123 3.53 10.89 11.97
CA GLY A 123 3.86 11.85 13.02
C GLY A 123 3.19 13.19 12.80
N ARG A 124 3.18 14.01 13.85
CA ARG A 124 2.69 15.41 13.79
C ARG A 124 3.83 16.40 13.65
N TYR A 125 4.99 16.07 14.21
CA TYR A 125 6.15 16.94 14.23
C TYR A 125 7.30 16.31 13.45
N LEU A 126 7.96 17.10 12.61
CA LEU A 126 9.25 16.76 12.02
C LEU A 126 10.31 17.72 12.59
N ARG A 127 11.50 17.20 12.86
CA ARG A 127 12.62 17.96 13.40
C ARG A 127 13.89 17.65 12.63
N ILE A 128 14.61 18.71 12.24
CA ILE A 128 15.97 18.63 11.72
C ILE A 128 16.93 18.90 12.86
N VAL A 129 17.88 18.01 13.10
CA VAL A 129 18.94 18.16 14.12
C VAL A 129 20.26 18.40 13.40
N GLY A 130 20.86 19.56 13.62
CA GLY A 130 22.09 19.99 12.97
C GLY A 130 23.35 19.57 13.71
N HIS A 131 24.36 19.15 12.95
CA HIS A 131 25.70 18.77 13.43
C HIS A 131 26.79 19.66 12.83
N GLY A 132 26.45 20.91 12.51
CA GLY A 132 27.31 21.85 11.82
C GLY A 132 27.47 21.58 10.32
N ASN A 133 28.55 22.11 9.75
CA ASN A 133 28.90 21.99 8.35
C ASN A 133 30.42 21.81 8.18
N THR A 134 30.87 21.58 6.95
CA THR A 134 32.29 21.36 6.61
C THR A 134 33.24 22.50 6.96
N TYR A 135 32.72 23.67 7.37
CA TYR A 135 33.51 24.85 7.71
C TYR A 135 33.46 25.21 9.20
N ASN A 136 32.32 24.99 9.87
CA ASN A 136 32.08 25.38 11.27
C ASN A 136 30.81 24.73 11.83
N GLU A 137 30.49 25.04 13.09
CA GLU A 137 29.39 24.44 13.87
C GLU A 137 28.00 25.05 13.60
N TRP A 138 27.83 25.82 12.53
CA TRP A 138 26.52 26.44 12.21
C TRP A 138 25.63 25.50 11.40
N THR A 139 24.34 25.49 11.74
CA THR A 139 23.27 24.93 10.93
C THR A 139 22.39 26.07 10.47
N SER A 140 22.28 26.24 9.15
CA SER A 140 21.61 27.37 8.53
C SER A 140 20.77 26.90 7.34
N ILE A 141 19.45 26.99 7.47
CA ILE A 141 18.46 26.52 6.49
C ILE A 141 17.71 27.74 5.96
N THR A 142 17.59 27.88 4.65
CA THR A 142 16.89 29.00 3.99
C THR A 142 15.45 28.65 3.67
N GLU A 143 15.15 27.40 3.28
CA GLU A 143 13.78 26.98 2.98
C GLU A 143 13.54 25.52 3.34
N THR A 144 12.29 25.17 3.63
CA THR A 144 11.89 23.81 4.02
C THR A 144 10.48 23.46 3.60
N ASP A 145 10.35 22.37 2.83
CA ASP A 145 9.08 21.69 2.59
C ASP A 145 9.06 20.34 3.31
N VAL A 146 8.01 20.10 4.10
CA VAL A 146 7.73 18.78 4.66
C VAL A 146 6.77 18.07 3.71
N ASN A 147 7.17 16.93 3.17
CA ASN A 147 6.42 16.23 2.14
C ASN A 147 5.77 14.97 2.72
N GLY A 148 4.57 14.67 2.24
CA GLY A 148 3.89 13.43 2.56
C GLY A 148 4.62 12.24 1.95
N ALA A 149 4.11 11.03 2.24
CA ALA A 149 4.54 9.84 1.52
C ALA A 149 4.39 10.06 -0.01
N ASP A 150 5.46 9.81 -0.75
CA ASP A 150 5.47 9.67 -2.23
C ASP A 150 5.11 8.25 -2.67
N GLY A 151 4.83 7.35 -1.72
CA GLY A 151 4.69 5.92 -1.96
C GLY A 151 6.05 5.24 -2.20
N GLY A 152 7.16 5.88 -1.80
CA GLY A 152 8.54 5.52 -2.16
C GLY A 152 9.47 5.06 -1.04
N GLY A 153 9.01 4.84 0.19
CA GLY A 153 9.86 4.37 1.29
C GLY A 153 10.30 2.90 1.17
N ASP A 154 11.42 2.66 0.48
CA ASP A 154 12.17 1.40 0.26
C ASP A 154 11.37 0.20 -0.33
N ASP A 155 11.44 0.09 -1.67
CA ASP A 155 11.02 -1.04 -2.53
C ASP A 155 9.60 -1.60 -2.25
N CYS A 156 8.57 -0.86 -2.66
CA CYS A 156 7.24 -1.42 -2.91
C CYS A 156 7.20 -2.28 -4.19
N THR A 157 8.15 -3.23 -4.27
CA THR A 157 8.42 -4.04 -5.45
C THR A 157 7.41 -5.18 -5.55
N TYR A 158 6.96 -5.68 -4.39
CA TYR A 158 6.13 -6.85 -4.30
C TYR A 158 4.83 -6.54 -3.56
N PRO A 159 3.72 -7.19 -3.95
CA PRO A 159 2.47 -7.16 -3.20
C PRO A 159 2.58 -7.45 -1.70
N ALA A 160 3.60 -8.21 -1.27
CA ALA A 160 3.87 -8.51 0.13
C ALA A 160 4.39 -7.30 0.94
N ASP A 161 4.85 -6.24 0.26
CA ASP A 161 5.28 -4.99 0.89
C ASP A 161 4.06 -4.13 1.27
N VAL A 162 2.92 -4.31 0.59
CA VAL A 162 1.66 -3.60 0.84
C VAL A 162 0.74 -4.40 1.77
N LEU A 163 0.61 -5.72 1.54
CA LEU A 163 -0.29 -6.59 2.30
C LEU A 163 0.50 -7.66 3.07
N ASN A 164 0.04 -8.00 4.28
CA ASN A 164 0.60 -9.16 4.97
C ASN A 164 0.16 -10.47 4.29
N LEU A 165 1.06 -11.05 3.49
CA LEU A 165 0.82 -12.26 2.71
C LEU A 165 1.36 -13.56 3.34
N GLU A 166 1.83 -13.53 4.60
CA GLU A 166 2.46 -14.68 5.26
C GLU A 166 1.55 -15.93 5.27
N ASN A 167 0.25 -15.72 5.48
CA ASN A 167 -0.76 -16.77 5.57
C ASN A 167 -1.63 -16.84 4.31
N TRP A 168 -1.02 -16.73 3.13
CA TRP A 168 -1.72 -16.83 1.85
C TRP A 168 -0.89 -17.60 0.82
N TYR A 169 -1.59 -18.20 -0.16
CA TYR A 169 -1.02 -18.41 -1.49
C TYR A 169 -1.85 -17.63 -2.51
N ILE A 170 -1.28 -17.26 -3.65
CA ILE A 170 -1.99 -16.62 -4.78
C ILE A 170 -2.22 -17.63 -5.89
N GLY A 171 -3.46 -17.77 -6.35
CA GLY A 171 -3.80 -18.48 -7.58
C GLY A 171 -3.97 -17.49 -8.73
N LEU A 172 -3.29 -17.74 -9.86
CA LEU A 172 -3.19 -16.81 -10.99
C LEU A 172 -3.94 -17.31 -12.24
N PRO A 173 -4.39 -16.40 -13.13
CA PRO A 173 -5.14 -16.75 -14.34
C PRO A 173 -4.22 -17.17 -15.51
N ILE A 174 -3.04 -17.70 -15.20
CA ILE A 174 -2.01 -18.15 -16.14
C ILE A 174 -1.60 -19.57 -15.77
N GLY A 175 -0.83 -20.22 -16.62
CA GLY A 175 -0.33 -21.57 -16.39
C GLY A 175 -0.71 -22.49 -17.54
N GLN A 176 -0.80 -23.79 -17.23
CA GLN A 176 -1.25 -24.78 -18.19
C GLN A 176 -2.77 -24.92 -18.13
N ASP A 177 -3.38 -25.42 -19.20
CA ASP A 177 -4.83 -25.65 -19.23
C ASP A 177 -5.28 -26.48 -18.02
N GLU A 178 -6.39 -26.04 -17.43
CA GLU A 178 -6.96 -26.52 -16.15
C GLU A 178 -6.05 -26.47 -14.90
N LYS A 179 -4.83 -25.95 -15.03
CA LYS A 179 -3.80 -25.91 -13.99
C LYS A 179 -3.25 -24.48 -13.81
N PRO A 180 -4.02 -23.60 -13.14
CA PRO A 180 -3.56 -22.27 -12.85
C PRO A 180 -2.29 -22.32 -11.99
N THR A 181 -1.39 -21.38 -12.24
CA THR A 181 -0.18 -21.20 -11.44
C THR A 181 -0.57 -20.76 -10.04
N ASN A 182 -0.12 -21.51 -9.03
CA ASN A 182 -0.19 -21.11 -7.64
C ASN A 182 1.21 -20.72 -7.17
N VAL A 183 1.32 -19.61 -6.45
CA VAL A 183 2.57 -19.18 -5.80
C VAL A 183 2.35 -19.21 -4.30
N GLU A 184 3.10 -20.07 -3.63
CA GLU A 184 3.06 -20.28 -2.18
C GLU A 184 4.27 -19.63 -1.50
N GLN A 185 4.25 -19.53 -0.18
CA GLN A 185 5.43 -19.10 0.58
C GLN A 185 6.55 -20.16 0.50
N PRO A 186 7.84 -19.76 0.47
CA PRO A 186 8.36 -18.39 0.62
C PRO A 186 8.42 -17.57 -0.68
N GLU A 187 8.09 -18.14 -1.84
CA GLU A 187 8.18 -17.44 -3.13
C GLU A 187 7.24 -16.23 -3.19
N LEU A 188 6.04 -16.36 -2.62
CA LEU A 188 5.04 -15.28 -2.59
C LEU A 188 5.56 -14.00 -1.92
N ALA A 189 6.45 -14.10 -0.93
CA ALA A 189 7.00 -12.92 -0.24
C ALA A 189 7.76 -11.96 -1.18
N THR A 190 8.24 -12.44 -2.32
CA THR A 190 8.96 -11.62 -3.32
C THR A 190 8.45 -11.87 -4.74
N TYR A 191 7.14 -12.13 -4.87
CA TYR A 191 6.52 -12.43 -6.16
C TYR A 191 5.60 -11.30 -6.62
N ALA A 192 5.79 -10.85 -7.85
CA ALA A 192 4.89 -9.97 -8.58
C ALA A 192 4.86 -10.37 -10.06
N ILE A 193 3.72 -10.16 -10.71
CA ILE A 193 3.54 -10.37 -12.15
C ILE A 193 2.48 -9.43 -12.72
N ASP A 194 2.93 -8.44 -13.49
CA ASP A 194 2.04 -7.55 -14.22
C ASP A 194 1.35 -8.29 -15.40
N PRO A 195 0.04 -8.08 -15.64
CA PRO A 195 -0.89 -7.24 -14.87
C PRO A 195 -1.69 -8.01 -13.80
N TRP A 196 -1.42 -9.30 -13.59
CA TRP A 196 -2.30 -10.20 -12.84
C TRP A 196 -2.24 -10.00 -11.33
N PHE A 197 -1.06 -9.71 -10.79
CA PHE A 197 -0.80 -9.58 -9.36
C PHE A 197 0.43 -8.68 -9.15
N THR A 198 0.21 -7.39 -8.90
CA THR A 198 1.28 -6.38 -8.78
C THR A 198 0.87 -5.25 -7.86
N THR A 199 1.83 -4.51 -7.30
CA THR A 199 1.57 -3.27 -6.58
C THR A 199 1.08 -2.18 -7.52
N THR A 200 0.25 -1.27 -7.01
CA THR A 200 -0.09 -0.04 -7.75
C THR A 200 1.11 0.92 -7.75
N PRO A 201 1.24 1.80 -8.75
CA PRO A 201 2.39 2.71 -8.86
C PRO A 201 2.57 3.67 -7.67
N ASP A 202 1.51 3.92 -6.90
CA ASP A 202 1.48 4.76 -5.69
C ASP A 202 1.72 3.96 -4.39
N CYS A 203 1.97 2.64 -4.50
CA CYS A 203 2.12 1.71 -3.39
C CYS A 203 0.92 1.61 -2.43
N GLU A 204 -0.23 2.19 -2.77
CA GLU A 204 -1.38 2.17 -1.85
C GLU A 204 -2.13 0.83 -1.84
N ALA A 205 -1.99 0.03 -2.89
CA ALA A 205 -2.77 -1.19 -3.08
C ALA A 205 -2.04 -2.27 -3.87
N VAL A 206 -2.59 -3.48 -3.77
CA VAL A 206 -2.26 -4.60 -4.67
C VAL A 206 -3.37 -4.74 -5.71
N GLN A 207 -3.00 -4.75 -6.98
CA GLN A 207 -3.87 -5.04 -8.11
C GLN A 207 -3.98 -6.55 -8.34
N PHE A 208 -5.21 -7.04 -8.40
CA PHE A 208 -5.58 -8.38 -8.82
C PHE A 208 -6.37 -8.28 -10.12
N ARG A 209 -5.87 -8.88 -11.21
CA ARG A 209 -6.56 -8.89 -12.50
C ARG A 209 -6.78 -10.31 -13.00
N ALA A 210 -7.98 -10.60 -13.47
CA ALA A 210 -8.30 -11.85 -14.13
C ALA A 210 -9.07 -11.60 -15.43
N ALA A 211 -8.43 -11.87 -16.56
CA ALA A 211 -9.04 -11.72 -17.88
C ALA A 211 -9.89 -12.92 -18.27
N VAL A 212 -10.90 -12.70 -19.12
CA VAL A 212 -11.87 -13.73 -19.55
C VAL A 212 -11.24 -14.88 -20.36
N ASN A 213 -10.02 -14.70 -20.87
CA ASN A 213 -9.22 -15.74 -21.53
C ASN A 213 -8.19 -16.39 -20.58
N GLY A 214 -8.27 -16.12 -19.28
CA GLY A 214 -7.37 -16.69 -18.28
C GLY A 214 -7.58 -18.19 -18.08
N VAL A 215 -6.53 -18.87 -17.66
CA VAL A 215 -6.56 -20.27 -17.24
C VAL A 215 -7.47 -20.42 -16.02
N THR A 216 -8.24 -21.51 -15.99
CA THR A 216 -9.13 -21.82 -14.87
C THR A 216 -8.67 -23.10 -14.18
N THR A 217 -9.03 -23.27 -12.90
CA THR A 217 -8.83 -24.54 -12.19
C THR A 217 -9.79 -25.59 -12.74
N SER A 218 -9.37 -26.86 -12.84
CA SER A 218 -10.31 -27.98 -13.07
C SER A 218 -11.54 -27.86 -12.18
N GLY A 219 -12.74 -27.89 -12.77
CA GLY A 219 -14.02 -27.74 -12.07
C GLY A 219 -14.55 -26.31 -11.96
N SER A 220 -13.75 -25.27 -12.25
CA SER A 220 -14.22 -23.88 -12.37
C SER A 220 -14.18 -23.45 -13.83
N SER A 221 -15.27 -22.84 -14.32
CA SER A 221 -15.33 -22.26 -15.66
C SER A 221 -14.78 -20.84 -15.75
N TYR A 222 -14.35 -20.26 -14.63
CA TYR A 222 -14.00 -18.84 -14.51
C TYR A 222 -12.57 -18.62 -14.00
N PRO A 223 -11.84 -17.62 -14.54
CA PRO A 223 -10.46 -17.30 -14.18
C PRO A 223 -10.39 -16.42 -12.93
N ARG A 224 -9.28 -16.51 -12.19
CA ARG A 224 -9.05 -15.73 -10.97
C ARG A 224 -7.60 -15.31 -10.80
N SER A 225 -7.40 -14.15 -10.21
CA SER A 225 -6.18 -13.74 -9.52
C SER A 225 -6.60 -13.51 -8.07
N GLU A 226 -6.43 -14.53 -7.23
CA GLU A 226 -7.09 -14.56 -5.92
C GLU A 226 -6.29 -15.30 -4.87
N LEU A 227 -6.13 -14.65 -3.71
CA LEU A 227 -5.49 -15.22 -2.54
C LEU A 227 -6.39 -16.27 -1.89
N ARG A 228 -5.77 -17.35 -1.40
CA ARG A 228 -6.41 -18.40 -0.61
C ARG A 228 -5.71 -18.51 0.74
N GLU A 229 -6.49 -18.38 1.81
CA GLU A 229 -6.00 -18.34 3.19
C GLU A 229 -5.18 -19.59 3.55
N MET A 230 -4.06 -19.42 4.21
CA MET A 230 -3.18 -20.48 4.72
C MET A 230 -3.05 -20.36 6.24
N LYS A 231 -2.46 -21.38 6.86
CA LYS A 231 -2.05 -21.40 8.27
C LYS A 231 -0.62 -21.89 8.32
N GLY A 232 0.33 -20.96 8.25
CA GLY A 232 1.71 -21.28 7.92
C GLY A 232 1.79 -22.02 6.57
N SER A 233 2.47 -23.17 6.53
CA SER A 233 2.60 -23.99 5.31
C SER A 233 1.38 -24.87 4.99
N SER A 234 0.37 -24.90 5.86
CA SER A 234 -0.81 -25.75 5.68
C SER A 234 -2.01 -24.95 5.21
N LYS A 235 -2.93 -25.61 4.53
CA LYS A 235 -4.21 -25.00 4.15
C LYS A 235 -5.02 -24.64 5.40
N ALA A 236 -5.42 -23.37 5.53
CA ALA A 236 -6.43 -22.97 6.51
C ALA A 236 -7.72 -23.79 6.31
N SER A 237 -8.33 -24.14 7.43
CA SER A 237 -9.52 -24.98 7.55
C SER A 237 -10.09 -24.78 8.95
N TRP A 238 -11.22 -24.09 9.04
CA TRP A 238 -11.89 -23.76 10.30
C TRP A 238 -13.38 -24.11 10.28
N SER A 239 -14.07 -24.04 11.43
CA SER A 239 -15.50 -24.34 11.54
C SER A 239 -16.29 -23.08 11.88
N SER A 240 -17.45 -22.90 11.27
CA SER A 240 -18.33 -21.78 11.63
C SER A 240 -18.89 -21.89 13.06
N THR A 241 -18.85 -23.08 13.67
CA THR A 241 -19.45 -23.36 14.99
C THR A 241 -18.46 -23.32 16.16
N SER A 242 -17.16 -23.17 15.88
CA SER A 242 -16.11 -23.17 16.91
C SER A 242 -15.14 -22.02 16.68
N GLY A 243 -14.98 -21.15 17.68
CA GLY A 243 -14.18 -19.94 17.56
C GLY A 243 -14.90 -18.81 16.82
N THR A 244 -14.14 -17.76 16.53
CA THR A 244 -14.55 -16.58 15.78
C THR A 244 -13.50 -16.31 14.70
N HIS A 245 -13.94 -16.25 13.45
CA HIS A 245 -13.09 -16.06 12.28
C HIS A 245 -13.52 -14.77 11.58
N THR A 246 -12.61 -13.81 11.41
CA THR A 246 -12.93 -12.53 10.79
C THR A 246 -11.96 -12.28 9.64
N MET A 247 -12.50 -11.86 8.50
CA MET A 247 -11.73 -11.26 7.41
C MET A 247 -12.28 -9.86 7.14
N THR A 248 -11.38 -8.88 7.10
CA THR A 248 -11.68 -7.50 6.68
C THR A 248 -10.84 -7.16 5.46
N ILE A 249 -11.49 -6.68 4.40
CA ILE A 249 -10.86 -6.28 3.14
C ILE A 249 -11.21 -4.81 2.88
N ASP A 250 -10.21 -3.96 2.73
CA ASP A 250 -10.34 -2.60 2.23
C ASP A 250 -9.96 -2.59 0.75
N GLN A 251 -10.92 -2.34 -0.15
CA GLN A 251 -10.77 -2.62 -1.57
C GLN A 251 -11.61 -1.73 -2.48
N ALA A 252 -11.30 -1.76 -3.78
CA ALA A 252 -12.13 -1.23 -4.84
C ALA A 252 -12.16 -2.21 -6.02
N ILE A 253 -13.34 -2.51 -6.54
CA ILE A 253 -13.50 -3.16 -7.85
C ILE A 253 -13.36 -2.08 -8.91
N THR A 254 -12.35 -2.18 -9.78
CA THR A 254 -11.92 -1.13 -10.72
C THR A 254 -12.24 -1.44 -12.18
N ALA A 255 -12.47 -2.71 -12.52
CA ALA A 255 -12.87 -3.11 -13.87
C ALA A 255 -13.77 -4.35 -13.85
N GLN A 256 -14.59 -4.48 -14.89
CA GLN A 256 -15.47 -5.61 -15.13
C GLN A 256 -15.34 -6.08 -16.59
N PRO A 257 -15.55 -7.38 -16.85
CA PRO A 257 -15.63 -7.88 -18.22
C PRO A 257 -16.87 -7.32 -18.94
N LYS A 258 -16.80 -7.22 -20.28
CA LYS A 258 -17.74 -6.41 -21.07
C LYS A 258 -19.19 -6.89 -21.09
N GLU A 259 -19.45 -8.16 -21.39
CA GLU A 259 -20.83 -8.65 -21.65
C GLU A 259 -21.48 -9.29 -20.42
N LYS A 260 -20.69 -9.92 -19.55
CA LYS A 260 -21.12 -10.47 -18.27
C LYS A 260 -20.34 -9.79 -17.14
N PRO A 261 -20.66 -8.53 -16.79
CA PRO A 261 -19.87 -7.66 -15.92
C PRO A 261 -19.99 -8.09 -14.45
N ASP A 262 -19.49 -9.27 -14.15
CA ASP A 262 -19.64 -9.90 -12.86
C ASP A 262 -18.25 -10.18 -12.27
N VAL A 263 -17.99 -9.69 -11.07
CA VAL A 263 -16.71 -9.88 -10.36
C VAL A 263 -16.98 -10.19 -8.90
N VAL A 264 -16.33 -11.24 -8.40
CA VAL A 264 -16.30 -11.57 -6.97
C VAL A 264 -15.00 -11.03 -6.36
N ALA A 265 -15.11 -10.37 -5.21
CA ALA A 265 -14.03 -9.59 -4.58
C ALA A 265 -13.75 -9.99 -3.11
N GLY A 266 -14.22 -11.15 -2.66
CA GLY A 266 -14.00 -11.63 -1.30
C GLY A 266 -14.97 -12.74 -0.93
N GLN A 267 -14.48 -13.81 -0.32
CA GLN A 267 -15.24 -15.05 -0.17
C GLN A 267 -14.99 -15.73 1.16
N ILE A 268 -16.01 -16.46 1.62
CA ILE A 268 -15.87 -17.65 2.44
C ILE A 268 -16.16 -18.86 1.54
N HIS A 269 -15.27 -19.85 1.58
CA HIS A 269 -15.43 -21.12 0.89
C HIS A 269 -15.29 -22.26 1.90
N ASP A 270 -15.99 -23.37 1.70
CA ASP A 270 -15.79 -24.59 2.50
C ASP A 270 -15.14 -25.71 1.67
N ALA A 271 -15.28 -26.97 2.09
CA ALA A 271 -14.67 -28.10 1.40
C ALA A 271 -15.32 -28.39 0.03
N ASP A 272 -16.57 -27.97 -0.17
CA ASP A 272 -17.39 -28.32 -1.32
C ASP A 272 -17.55 -27.11 -2.27
N ASP A 273 -17.98 -25.95 -1.76
CA ASP A 273 -18.30 -24.79 -2.59
C ASP A 273 -18.20 -23.42 -1.88
N ASP A 274 -18.50 -22.32 -2.59
CA ASP A 274 -18.61 -21.00 -1.98
C ASP A 274 -19.81 -20.89 -1.03
N VAL A 275 -19.55 -20.43 0.19
CA VAL A 275 -20.57 -20.28 1.23
C VAL A 275 -21.24 -18.91 1.13
N SER A 276 -20.43 -17.86 0.98
CA SER A 276 -20.90 -16.48 0.81
C SER A 276 -19.78 -15.60 0.25
N VAL A 277 -20.12 -14.73 -0.69
CA VAL A 277 -19.15 -13.85 -1.36
C VAL A 277 -19.66 -12.42 -1.50
N PHE A 278 -18.76 -11.45 -1.61
CA PHE A 278 -19.05 -10.12 -2.13
C PHE A 278 -18.97 -10.14 -3.66
N ARG A 279 -20.10 -9.91 -4.33
CA ARG A 279 -20.25 -10.03 -5.78
C ARG A 279 -20.82 -8.75 -6.38
N LEU A 280 -20.11 -8.18 -7.36
CA LEU A 280 -20.62 -7.07 -8.17
C LEU A 280 -21.18 -7.62 -9.48
N GLU A 281 -22.42 -7.27 -9.80
CA GLU A 281 -23.07 -7.56 -11.09
C GLU A 281 -23.55 -6.25 -11.71
N GLY A 282 -22.93 -5.84 -12.82
CA GLY A 282 -23.14 -4.49 -13.36
C GLY A 282 -22.77 -3.43 -12.31
N ASN A 283 -23.72 -2.59 -11.90
CA ASN A 283 -23.52 -1.58 -10.84
C ASN A 283 -24.09 -1.99 -9.48
N LYS A 284 -24.48 -3.25 -9.28
CA LYS A 284 -25.10 -3.72 -8.04
C LYS A 284 -24.17 -4.65 -7.29
N LEU A 285 -23.80 -4.25 -6.07
CA LEU A 285 -22.97 -5.04 -5.18
C LEU A 285 -23.87 -5.84 -4.23
N TYR A 286 -23.60 -7.13 -4.11
CA TYR A 286 -24.34 -8.08 -3.29
C TYR A 286 -23.43 -8.84 -2.32
N VAL A 287 -24.06 -9.37 -1.27
CA VAL A 287 -23.56 -10.52 -0.49
C VAL A 287 -24.40 -11.73 -0.86
N THR A 288 -23.77 -12.82 -1.29
CA THR A 288 -24.45 -14.06 -1.71
C THR A 288 -24.72 -14.99 -0.53
N LYS A 289 -25.52 -16.04 -0.77
CA LYS A 289 -25.68 -17.18 0.14
C LYS A 289 -25.73 -18.47 -0.68
N GLY A 290 -24.63 -19.23 -0.71
CA GLY A 290 -24.42 -20.30 -1.67
C GLY A 290 -24.76 -19.84 -3.10
N ASP A 291 -25.52 -20.66 -3.82
CA ASP A 291 -25.99 -20.37 -5.19
C ASP A 291 -26.92 -19.14 -5.32
N THR A 292 -27.41 -18.57 -4.22
CA THR A 292 -28.29 -17.38 -4.27
C THR A 292 -27.45 -16.12 -4.43
N SER A 293 -27.17 -15.74 -5.68
CA SER A 293 -26.28 -14.63 -6.03
C SER A 293 -26.81 -13.24 -5.60
N ASP A 294 -28.12 -13.08 -5.41
CA ASP A 294 -28.78 -11.81 -5.09
C ASP A 294 -29.34 -11.75 -3.65
N HIS A 295 -28.88 -12.64 -2.75
CA HIS A 295 -29.38 -12.78 -1.37
C HIS A 295 -29.50 -11.45 -0.62
N LYS A 296 -28.47 -10.59 -0.69
CA LYS A 296 -28.50 -9.26 -0.08
C LYS A 296 -27.83 -8.21 -0.96
N LEU A 297 -28.62 -7.29 -1.52
CA LEU A 297 -28.10 -6.07 -2.12
C LEU A 297 -27.49 -5.16 -1.04
N VAL A 298 -26.21 -4.82 -1.18
CA VAL A 298 -25.47 -3.95 -0.26
C VAL A 298 -25.27 -2.53 -0.83
N ASP A 299 -25.08 -2.42 -2.15
CA ASP A 299 -25.04 -1.15 -2.87
C ASP A 299 -25.74 -1.31 -4.22
N GLY A 300 -26.77 -0.51 -4.46
CA GLY A 300 -27.57 -0.55 -5.68
C GLY A 300 -26.98 0.23 -6.86
N ASN A 301 -25.91 1.00 -6.64
CA ASN A 301 -25.30 1.85 -7.67
C ASN A 301 -23.80 2.05 -7.43
N TYR A 302 -23.09 0.96 -7.18
CA TYR A 302 -21.64 0.96 -7.02
C TYR A 302 -20.96 1.54 -8.28
N GLN A 303 -20.09 2.53 -8.08
CA GLN A 303 -19.26 3.09 -9.15
C GLN A 303 -17.89 2.43 -9.12
N LEU A 304 -17.40 1.93 -10.27
CA LEU A 304 -16.06 1.33 -10.36
C LEU A 304 -14.99 2.28 -9.79
N GLY A 305 -14.07 1.72 -9.02
CA GLY A 305 -13.04 2.46 -8.29
C GLY A 305 -13.47 3.03 -6.93
N THR A 306 -14.76 2.94 -6.55
CA THR A 306 -15.19 3.36 -5.22
C THR A 306 -14.61 2.43 -4.16
N ARG A 307 -13.74 2.97 -3.30
CA ARG A 307 -13.15 2.23 -2.18
C ARG A 307 -14.22 1.90 -1.14
N PHE A 308 -14.23 0.67 -0.65
CA PHE A 308 -15.14 0.20 0.39
C PHE A 308 -14.48 -0.88 1.25
N GLN A 309 -14.98 -1.02 2.48
CA GLN A 309 -14.59 -2.10 3.37
C GLN A 309 -15.65 -3.21 3.35
N ALA A 310 -15.23 -4.41 2.96
CA ALA A 310 -15.98 -5.65 3.16
C ALA A 310 -15.49 -6.35 4.42
N LYS A 311 -16.40 -6.88 5.23
CA LYS A 311 -16.02 -7.73 6.37
C LYS A 311 -16.93 -8.94 6.50
N PHE A 312 -16.34 -10.10 6.70
CA PHE A 312 -17.02 -11.29 7.19
C PHE A 312 -16.59 -11.59 8.63
N GLU A 313 -17.55 -11.91 9.50
CA GLU A 313 -17.34 -12.41 10.85
C GLU A 313 -18.14 -13.70 11.01
N VAL A 314 -17.46 -14.80 11.28
CA VAL A 314 -18.05 -16.13 11.39
C VAL A 314 -17.88 -16.67 12.80
N SER A 315 -18.99 -16.99 13.47
CA SER A 315 -19.00 -17.61 14.79
C SER A 315 -20.37 -18.23 15.10
N GLY A 316 -20.40 -19.27 15.94
CA GLY A 316 -21.63 -19.87 16.44
C GLY A 316 -22.61 -20.34 15.35
N GLY A 317 -22.10 -20.83 14.22
CA GLY A 317 -22.89 -21.28 13.07
C GLY A 317 -23.54 -20.13 12.29
N LYS A 318 -22.95 -18.93 12.34
CA LYS A 318 -23.45 -17.75 11.64
C LYS A 318 -22.33 -17.01 10.94
N ILE A 319 -22.65 -16.48 9.76
CA ILE A 319 -21.83 -15.52 9.02
C ILE A 319 -22.52 -14.16 9.10
N LYS A 320 -21.80 -13.16 9.61
CA LYS A 320 -22.21 -11.75 9.52
C LYS A 320 -21.39 -11.07 8.44
N ALA A 321 -22.05 -10.42 7.50
CA ALA A 321 -21.39 -9.63 6.46
C ALA A 321 -21.64 -8.14 6.69
N TYR A 322 -20.57 -7.34 6.64
CA TYR A 322 -20.61 -5.89 6.83
C TYR A 322 -20.05 -5.17 5.62
N TYR A 323 -20.63 -4.01 5.32
CA TYR A 323 -20.19 -3.09 4.28
C TYR A 323 -19.97 -1.72 4.93
N ASN A 324 -18.74 -1.20 4.86
CA ASN A 324 -18.33 0.06 5.51
C ASN A 324 -18.72 0.11 7.00
N GLY A 325 -18.46 -0.98 7.72
CA GLY A 325 -18.77 -1.12 9.15
C GLY A 325 -20.25 -1.39 9.47
N VAL A 326 -21.16 -1.29 8.50
CA VAL A 326 -22.60 -1.53 8.69
C VAL A 326 -22.95 -2.98 8.41
N LEU A 327 -23.58 -3.66 9.38
CA LEU A 327 -24.06 -5.04 9.22
C LEU A 327 -25.15 -5.09 8.12
N GLN A 328 -24.92 -5.89 7.08
CA GLN A 328 -25.82 -6.02 5.94
C GLN A 328 -26.74 -7.24 6.06
N THR A 329 -26.20 -8.38 6.51
CA THR A 329 -26.97 -9.61 6.68
C THR A 329 -26.32 -10.53 7.72
N THR A 330 -27.12 -11.44 8.27
CA THR A 330 -26.66 -12.56 9.08
C THR A 330 -27.20 -13.85 8.46
N ILE A 331 -26.30 -14.72 8.04
CA ILE A 331 -26.61 -16.00 7.42
C ILE A 331 -26.38 -17.08 8.47
N SER A 332 -27.39 -17.90 8.75
CA SER A 332 -27.21 -19.12 9.54
C SER A 332 -26.68 -20.22 8.65
N ASP A 333 -25.45 -20.66 8.94
CA ASP A 333 -24.79 -21.73 8.20
C ASP A 333 -23.75 -22.45 9.06
N SER A 334 -23.84 -23.78 9.09
CA SER A 334 -22.99 -24.66 9.91
C SER A 334 -22.13 -25.51 9.01
N PHE A 335 -20.84 -25.18 8.96
CA PHE A 335 -19.87 -25.84 8.10
C PHE A 335 -18.52 -26.03 8.80
N THR A 336 -17.71 -26.88 8.20
CA THR A 336 -16.32 -27.17 8.56
C THR A 336 -15.47 -27.10 7.31
N GLY A 337 -14.16 -26.92 7.45
CA GLY A 337 -13.30 -26.76 6.27
C GLY A 337 -13.36 -25.37 5.68
N GLY A 338 -13.86 -24.39 6.42
CA GLY A 338 -13.93 -23.00 6.02
C GLY A 338 -12.56 -22.38 5.81
N TYR A 339 -12.45 -21.53 4.80
CA TYR A 339 -11.30 -20.67 4.58
C TYR A 339 -11.71 -19.39 3.83
N PHE A 340 -10.93 -18.35 4.00
CA PHE A 340 -11.12 -17.07 3.33
C PHE A 340 -10.41 -16.98 1.97
N LYS A 341 -10.95 -16.15 1.09
CA LYS A 341 -10.33 -15.77 -0.19
C LYS A 341 -10.54 -14.29 -0.49
N ALA A 342 -9.56 -13.65 -1.12
CA ALA A 342 -9.61 -12.23 -1.48
C ALA A 342 -8.82 -11.95 -2.77
N GLY A 343 -9.36 -11.13 -3.67
CA GLY A 343 -8.76 -10.81 -4.96
C GLY A 343 -9.82 -10.64 -6.04
N ALA A 344 -9.46 -10.88 -7.30
CA ALA A 344 -10.36 -10.78 -8.44
C ALA A 344 -10.75 -12.17 -8.97
N TYR A 345 -11.99 -12.59 -8.72
CA TYR A 345 -12.58 -13.77 -9.36
C TYR A 345 -13.62 -13.35 -10.40
N THR A 346 -13.15 -13.22 -11.65
CA THR A 346 -13.95 -12.73 -12.79
C THR A 346 -14.95 -13.76 -13.26
N GLN A 347 -16.23 -13.46 -13.14
CA GLN A 347 -17.32 -14.42 -13.39
C GLN A 347 -17.71 -14.46 -14.87
N ALA A 348 -16.72 -14.40 -15.76
CA ALA A 348 -16.90 -14.46 -17.19
C ALA A 348 -15.69 -15.17 -17.83
N ASN A 349 -15.95 -15.82 -18.96
CA ASN A 349 -14.93 -16.46 -19.78
C ASN A 349 -15.20 -16.14 -21.25
N CYS A 350 -14.40 -16.68 -22.17
CA CYS A 350 -14.56 -16.45 -23.60
C CYS A 350 -15.89 -16.90 -24.22
N GLU A 351 -16.67 -17.76 -23.54
CA GLU A 351 -18.02 -18.15 -23.97
C GLU A 351 -19.10 -17.15 -23.52
N LYS A 352 -18.80 -16.39 -22.45
CA LYS A 352 -19.76 -15.47 -21.79
C LYS A 352 -19.43 -14.00 -22.01
N SER A 353 -18.26 -13.67 -22.56
CA SER A 353 -17.84 -12.29 -22.78
C SER A 353 -16.85 -12.15 -23.93
N SER A 354 -17.17 -11.27 -24.86
CA SER A 354 -16.33 -10.89 -26.01
C SER A 354 -15.74 -9.47 -25.87
N PRO A 355 -14.52 -9.23 -26.40
CA PRO A 355 -13.64 -10.19 -27.07
C PRO A 355 -12.98 -11.16 -26.07
N CYS A 356 -12.67 -12.37 -26.53
CA CYS A 356 -11.83 -13.33 -25.82
C CYS A 356 -10.37 -12.83 -25.82
N SER A 357 -10.01 -12.01 -24.83
CA SER A 357 -8.73 -11.29 -24.82
C SER A 357 -8.34 -10.90 -23.40
N SER A 358 -7.03 -10.78 -23.17
CA SER A 358 -6.45 -10.26 -21.93
C SER A 358 -6.88 -8.81 -21.62
N GLY A 359 -7.39 -8.07 -22.61
CA GLY A 359 -7.98 -6.74 -22.44
C GLY A 359 -9.45 -6.72 -22.01
N ASN A 360 -10.07 -7.87 -21.78
CA ASN A 360 -11.43 -8.01 -21.24
C ASN A 360 -11.33 -8.76 -19.91
N TYR A 361 -11.47 -8.05 -18.78
CA TYR A 361 -11.08 -8.55 -17.47
C TYR A 361 -11.91 -7.98 -16.33
N GLY A 362 -11.93 -8.69 -15.21
CA GLY A 362 -12.27 -8.14 -13.90
C GLY A 362 -10.99 -7.71 -13.18
N GLU A 363 -11.08 -6.64 -12.40
CA GLU A 363 -9.96 -6.14 -11.59
C GLU A 363 -10.44 -5.64 -10.23
N VAL A 364 -9.66 -5.98 -9.20
CA VAL A 364 -9.84 -5.54 -7.82
C VAL A 364 -8.50 -4.99 -7.31
N LYS A 365 -8.55 -3.82 -6.67
CA LYS A 365 -7.43 -3.27 -5.89
C LYS A 365 -7.71 -3.48 -4.41
N ILE A 366 -6.76 -4.07 -3.67
CA ILE A 366 -6.87 -4.26 -2.22
C ILE A 366 -5.83 -3.38 -1.54
N TYR A 367 -6.30 -2.46 -0.70
CA TYR A 367 -5.51 -1.50 0.07
C TYR A 367 -5.17 -2.02 1.48
N GLY A 368 -5.95 -2.98 1.98
CA GLY A 368 -5.72 -3.60 3.28
C GLY A 368 -6.45 -4.93 3.39
N LEU A 369 -5.80 -5.90 4.03
CA LEU A 369 -6.32 -7.25 4.23
C LEU A 369 -5.92 -7.74 5.62
N ASP A 370 -6.91 -7.96 6.48
CA ASP A 370 -6.71 -8.46 7.83
C ASP A 370 -7.56 -9.71 8.06
N VAL A 371 -6.94 -10.73 8.66
CA VAL A 371 -7.60 -11.98 9.05
C VAL A 371 -7.25 -12.30 10.48
N THR A 372 -8.28 -12.58 11.28
CA THR A 372 -8.12 -13.00 12.67
C THR A 372 -8.92 -14.25 12.97
N HIS A 373 -8.37 -15.06 13.87
CA HIS A 373 -9.04 -16.20 14.45
C HIS A 373 -8.87 -16.15 15.97
N ALA A 374 -9.97 -16.26 16.69
CA ALA A 374 -9.99 -16.29 18.16
C ALA A 374 -10.87 -17.44 18.64
N GLY A 375 -10.39 -18.25 19.57
CA GLY A 375 -11.17 -19.37 20.12
C GLY A 375 -10.32 -20.50 20.64
#